data_AF-A0A3D5UMD0-F1
#
_entry.id   AF-A0A3D5UMD0-F1
#
_cell.length_a   1.000
_cell.length_b   1.000
_cell.length_c   1.000
_cell.angle_alpha   90.00
_cell.angle_beta   90.00
_cell.angle_gamma   90.00
#
_symmetry.space_group_name_H-M   'P 1'
#
loop_
_entity.id
_entity.type
_entity.pdbx_description
1 polymer ?
#
loop_
_entity_poly.entity_id
_entity_poly.type
_entity_poly.pdbx_seq_one_letter_code
_entity_poly.pdbx_strand_id
1 'polypeptide(L)'
;VNESMVTGESVPVEKSEEDEVIGGTINGEGILKFKVSKVGEDTFLSQVVRLVKEAQESKSKTQTLADTAAKWLFYIAITAGAITFFAWWGLGRELNFVIERTVTVVIIACPHALGL
;
A
#
# COMPACT_ATOMS: atom_id res chain seq x y z
N VAL A 1 -8.65 31.77 -18.70
CA VAL A 1 -8.46 31.07 -17.40
C VAL A 1 -7.11 30.39 -17.40
N ASN A 2 -6.29 30.62 -16.37
CA ASN A 2 -5.01 29.96 -16.23
C ASN A 2 -5.19 28.62 -15.49
N GLU A 3 -5.02 27.53 -16.23
CA GLU A 3 -5.17 26.16 -15.73
C GLU A 3 -3.83 25.47 -15.43
N SER A 4 -2.70 26.20 -15.51
CA SER A 4 -1.34 25.63 -15.44
C SER A 4 -1.06 24.83 -14.16
N MET A 5 -1.63 25.25 -13.04
CA MET A 5 -1.50 24.57 -11.75
C MET A 5 -2.17 23.18 -11.70
N VAL A 6 -3.12 22.93 -12.61
CA VAL A 6 -3.95 21.72 -12.60
C VAL A 6 -3.68 20.84 -13.81
N THR A 7 -3.57 21.43 -15.01
CA THR A 7 -3.34 20.70 -16.26
C THR A 7 -1.86 20.66 -16.67
N GLY A 8 -1.04 21.56 -16.15
CA GLY A 8 0.36 21.74 -16.58
C GLY A 8 0.52 22.54 -17.88
N GLU A 9 -0.58 22.91 -18.53
CA GLU A 9 -0.53 23.73 -19.75
C GLU A 9 -0.14 25.17 -19.39
N SER A 10 0.95 25.66 -19.98
CA SER A 10 1.51 26.97 -19.63
C SER A 10 0.67 28.13 -20.17
N VAL A 11 -0.08 27.91 -21.25
CA VAL A 11 -0.86 28.94 -21.94
C VAL A 11 -2.26 29.01 -21.30
N PRO A 12 -2.71 30.20 -20.87
CA PRO A 12 -4.08 30.38 -20.40
C PRO A 12 -5.09 30.02 -21.49
N VAL A 13 -6.14 29.31 -21.11
CA VAL A 13 -7.21 28.86 -22.02
C VAL A 13 -8.34 29.89 -22.00
N GLU A 14 -8.74 30.42 -23.15
CA GLU A 14 -9.95 31.26 -23.26
C GLU A 14 -11.20 30.41 -22.97
N LYS A 15 -12.13 30.97 -22.20
CA LYS A 15 -13.37 30.29 -21.81
C LYS A 15 -14.56 31.12 -22.27
N SER A 16 -15.49 30.45 -22.92
CA SER A 16 -16.73 30.98 -23.49
C SER A 16 -17.93 30.50 -22.68
N GLU A 17 -19.13 30.93 -23.08
CA GLU A 17 -20.36 30.34 -22.56
C GLU A 17 -20.36 28.82 -22.83
N GLU A 18 -20.85 28.05 -21.85
CA GLU A 18 -20.94 26.57 -21.88
C GLU A 18 -19.61 25.81 -21.67
N ASP A 19 -18.47 26.49 -21.63
CA ASP A 19 -17.19 25.85 -21.32
C ASP A 19 -17.07 25.44 -19.84
N GLU A 20 -16.50 24.25 -19.60
CA GLU A 20 -16.20 23.80 -18.25
C GLU A 20 -15.01 24.57 -17.65
N VAL A 21 -15.14 24.91 -16.36
CA VAL A 21 -14.11 25.57 -15.57
C VAL A 21 -13.73 24.67 -14.41
N ILE A 22 -12.42 24.43 -14.26
CA ILE A 22 -11.89 23.57 -13.20
C ILE A 22 -11.64 24.40 -11.94
N GLY A 23 -12.15 23.94 -10.79
CA GLY A 23 -11.89 24.57 -9.49
C GLY A 23 -10.41 24.49 -9.11
N GLY A 24 -9.85 25.59 -8.58
CA GLY A 24 -8.42 25.71 -8.27
C GLY A 24 -7.58 26.36 -9.38
N THR A 25 -8.20 26.74 -10.49
CA THR A 25 -7.58 27.52 -11.57
C THR A 25 -7.68 29.02 -11.28
N ILE A 26 -6.84 29.82 -11.94
CA ILE A 26 -6.76 31.26 -11.71
C ILE A 26 -7.50 31.99 -12.83
N ASN A 27 -8.53 32.76 -12.47
CA ASN A 27 -9.14 33.67 -13.43
C ASN A 27 -8.13 34.78 -13.78
N GLY A 28 -7.93 35.01 -15.07
CA GLY A 28 -7.05 36.06 -15.57
C GLY A 28 -7.80 37.38 -15.65
N GLU A 29 -7.82 37.96 -16.85
CA GLU A 29 -8.56 39.18 -17.13
C GLU A 29 -10.05 38.87 -17.38
N GLY A 30 -10.95 39.70 -16.84
CA GLY A 30 -12.39 39.61 -17.05
C GLY A 30 -13.20 39.06 -15.87
N ILE A 31 -14.53 39.06 -16.05
CA ILE A 31 -15.50 38.59 -15.05
C ILE A 31 -16.11 37.29 -15.55
N LEU A 32 -15.97 36.22 -14.78
CA LEU A 32 -16.61 34.94 -15.05
C LEU A 32 -17.83 34.76 -14.15
N LYS A 33 -18.97 34.43 -14.75
CA LYS A 33 -20.13 33.86 -14.05
C LYS A 33 -20.26 32.42 -14.48
N PHE A 34 -20.23 31.51 -13.53
CA PHE A 34 -20.33 30.08 -13.79
C PHE A 34 -21.37 29.45 -12.88
N LYS A 35 -21.93 28.32 -13.32
CA LYS A 35 -22.81 27.49 -12.51
C LYS A 35 -21.98 26.36 -11.90
N VAL A 36 -22.13 26.16 -10.60
CA VAL A 36 -21.46 25.06 -9.90
C VAL A 36 -22.04 23.73 -10.37
N SER A 37 -21.20 22.88 -10.97
CA SER A 37 -21.57 21.54 -11.45
C SER A 37 -21.16 20.41 -10.48
N LYS A 38 -20.00 20.55 -9.82
CA LYS A 38 -19.43 19.56 -8.88
C LYS A 38 -18.89 20.28 -7.64
N VAL A 39 -19.06 19.69 -6.46
CA VAL A 39 -18.58 20.23 -5.17
C VAL A 39 -17.94 19.13 -4.32
N GLY A 40 -17.06 19.52 -3.40
CA GLY A 40 -16.43 18.58 -2.47
C GLY A 40 -15.64 17.48 -3.19
N GLU A 41 -15.93 16.23 -2.85
CA GLU A 41 -15.21 15.04 -3.34
C GLU A 41 -15.37 14.78 -4.85
N ASP A 42 -16.40 15.36 -5.46
CA ASP A 42 -16.65 15.22 -6.90
C ASP A 42 -15.80 16.19 -7.74
N THR A 43 -15.13 17.16 -7.11
CA THR A 43 -14.25 18.12 -7.80
C THR A 43 -13.05 17.42 -8.42
N PHE A 44 -12.60 17.91 -9.58
CA PHE A 44 -11.42 17.39 -10.27
C PHE A 44 -10.20 17.26 -9.34
N LEU A 45 -9.92 18.30 -8.54
CA LEU A 45 -8.81 18.30 -7.60
C LEU A 45 -8.93 17.18 -6.56
N SER A 46 -10.12 16.93 -6.02
CA SER A 46 -10.34 15.84 -5.06
C SER A 46 -10.14 14.47 -5.69
N GLN A 47 -10.51 14.31 -6.97
CA GLN A 47 -10.25 13.07 -7.70
C GLN A 47 -8.75 12.85 -7.93
N VAL A 48 -7.99 13.90 -8.28
CA VAL A 48 -6.53 13.83 -8.41
C VAL A 48 -5.88 13.46 -7.07
N VAL A 49 -6.28 14.09 -5.97
CA VAL A 49 -5.78 13.77 -4.62
C VAL A 49 -6.06 12.30 -4.28
N ARG A 50 -7.27 11.81 -4.57
CA ARG A 50 -7.64 10.41 -4.36
C ARG A 50 -6.77 9.46 -5.18
N LEU A 51 -6.56 9.74 -6.46
CA LEU A 51 -5.70 8.94 -7.33
C LEU A 51 -4.25 8.89 -6.81
N VAL A 52 -3.71 10.03 -6.36
CA VAL A 52 -2.37 10.09 -5.77
C VAL A 52 -2.29 9.25 -4.49
N LYS A 53 -3.31 9.34 -3.63
CA LYS A 53 -3.39 8.55 -2.40
C LYS A 53 -3.46 7.05 -2.69
N GLU A 54 -4.32 6.64 -3.62
CA GLU A 54 -4.43 5.24 -4.06
C GLU A 54 -3.11 4.71 -4.63
N ALA A 55 -2.40 5.53 -5.42
CA ALA A 55 -1.09 5.17 -5.93
C ALA A 55 -0.04 4.99 -4.83
N GLN A 56 -0.04 5.87 -3.81
CA GLN A 56 0.87 5.78 -2.67
C GLN A 56 0.58 4.59 -1.76
N GLU A 57 -0.68 4.23 -1.57
CA GLU A 57 -1.09 3.06 -0.76
C GLU A 57 -0.89 1.72 -1.51
N SER A 58 -0.67 1.77 -2.83
CA SER A 58 -0.48 0.55 -3.62
C SER A 58 0.84 -0.14 -3.26
N LYS A 59 0.75 -1.40 -2.79
CA LYS A 59 1.91 -2.24 -2.53
C LYS A 59 2.65 -2.57 -3.82
N SER A 60 3.98 -2.57 -3.77
CA SER A 60 4.80 -3.00 -4.91
C SER A 60 4.71 -4.52 -5.12
N LYS A 61 4.94 -4.95 -6.37
CA LYS A 61 5.04 -6.38 -6.72
C LYS A 61 6.16 -7.07 -5.93
N THR A 62 7.29 -6.39 -5.70
CA THR A 62 8.43 -6.92 -4.94
C THR A 62 8.08 -7.14 -3.47
N GLN A 63 7.35 -6.22 -2.85
CA GLN A 63 6.85 -6.38 -1.49
C GLN A 63 5.93 -7.61 -1.37
N THR A 64 5.10 -7.84 -2.39
CA THR A 64 4.22 -9.04 -2.43
C THR A 64 4.99 -10.35 -2.51
N LEU A 65 6.11 -10.37 -3.25
CA LEU A 65 7.00 -11.54 -3.34
C LEU A 65 7.70 -11.81 -2.00
N ALA A 66 8.20 -10.76 -1.34
CA ALA A 66 8.81 -10.86 -0.01
C ALA A 66 7.80 -11.37 1.04
N ASP A 67 6.60 -10.79 1.06
CA ASP A 67 5.49 -11.22 1.93
C ASP A 67 5.15 -12.71 1.71
N THR A 68 5.16 -13.16 0.45
CA THR A 68 4.89 -14.57 0.10
C THR A 68 6.02 -15.49 0.57
N ALA A 69 7.28 -15.11 0.39
CA ALA A 69 8.42 -15.88 0.86
C ALA A 69 8.43 -16.00 2.39
N ALA A 70 8.17 -14.89 3.11
CA ALA A 70 8.05 -14.87 4.56
C ALA A 70 6.93 -15.80 5.06
N LYS A 71 5.78 -15.80 4.36
CA LYS A 71 4.66 -16.70 4.66
C LYS A 71 5.04 -18.17 4.51
N TRP A 72 5.75 -18.55 3.45
CA TRP A 72 6.21 -19.94 3.26
C TRP A 72 7.21 -20.36 4.35
N LEU A 73 8.18 -19.50 4.67
CA LEU A 73 9.18 -19.77 5.70
C LEU A 73 8.55 -19.95 7.09
N PHE A 74 7.52 -19.17 7.42
CA PHE A 74 6.76 -19.33 8.66
C PHE A 74 6.13 -20.73 8.77
N TYR A 75 5.46 -21.21 7.71
CA TYR A 75 4.87 -22.54 7.73
C TYR A 75 5.93 -23.65 7.85
N ILE A 76 7.07 -23.49 7.17
CA ILE A 76 8.19 -24.43 7.26
C ILE A 76 8.74 -24.48 8.70
N ALA A 77 8.94 -23.32 9.33
CA ALA A 77 9.47 -23.22 10.69
C ALA A 77 8.56 -23.91 11.73
N ILE A 78 7.24 -23.64 11.67
CA ILE A 78 6.28 -24.29 12.57
C ILE A 78 6.22 -25.80 12.32
N THR A 79 6.20 -26.22 11.05
CA THR A 79 6.13 -27.65 10.70
C THR A 79 7.37 -28.39 11.17
N ALA A 80 8.56 -27.82 10.97
CA ALA A 80 9.83 -28.39 11.44
C ALA A 80 9.90 -28.45 12.99
N GLY A 81 9.41 -27.41 13.67
CA GLY A 81 9.29 -27.39 15.13
C GLY A 81 8.35 -28.49 15.63
N ALA A 82 7.17 -28.62 15.04
CA ALA A 82 6.20 -29.67 15.40
C ALA A 82 6.78 -31.07 15.17
N ILE A 83 7.41 -31.32 14.03
CA ILE A 83 8.09 -32.59 13.73
C ILE A 83 9.16 -32.88 14.78
N THR A 84 9.98 -31.89 15.13
CA THR A 84 11.02 -32.02 16.16
C THR A 84 10.41 -32.41 17.50
N PHE A 85 9.35 -31.73 17.92
CA PHE A 85 8.64 -32.02 19.16
C PHE A 85 8.12 -33.47 19.19
N PHE A 86 7.36 -33.88 18.18
CA PHE A 86 6.77 -35.22 18.13
C PHE A 86 7.81 -36.33 17.99
N ALA A 87 8.90 -36.10 17.25
CA ALA A 87 9.98 -37.07 17.11
C ALA A 87 10.68 -37.34 18.45
N TRP A 88 11.05 -36.29 19.19
CA TRP A 88 11.73 -36.45 20.48
C TRP A 88 10.80 -36.92 21.60
N TRP A 89 9.52 -36.53 21.55
CA TRP A 89 8.49 -37.04 22.44
C TRP A 89 8.26 -38.54 22.26
N GLY A 90 8.15 -39.01 21.00
CA GLY A 90 7.99 -40.43 20.68
C GLY A 90 9.19 -41.31 21.06
N LEU A 91 10.38 -40.71 21.16
CA LEU A 91 11.60 -41.37 21.64
C LEU A 91 11.70 -41.46 23.18
N GLY A 92 10.71 -40.95 23.91
CA GLY A 92 10.65 -41.03 25.38
C GLY A 92 11.67 -40.14 26.11
N ARG A 93 12.13 -39.06 25.47
CA ARG A 93 13.02 -38.08 26.12
C ARG A 93 12.26 -37.24 27.15
N GLU A 94 12.99 -36.68 28.13
CA GLU A 94 12.43 -35.76 29.12
C GLU A 94 11.80 -34.53 28.45
N LEU A 95 10.68 -34.05 29.01
CA LEU A 95 9.95 -32.87 28.53
C LEU A 95 10.86 -31.65 28.33
N ASN A 96 11.76 -31.41 29.28
CA ASN A 96 12.69 -30.28 29.23
C ASN A 96 13.58 -30.34 27.97
N PHE A 97 14.10 -31.52 27.64
CA PHE A 97 14.94 -31.73 26.46
C PHE A 97 14.15 -31.54 25.15
N VAL A 98 12.91 -32.04 25.10
CA VAL A 98 12.03 -31.92 23.92
C VAL A 98 11.69 -30.45 23.65
N ILE A 99 11.35 -29.69 24.70
CA ILE A 99 11.01 -28.27 24.59
C ILE A 99 12.24 -27.46 24.17
N GLU A 100 13.40 -27.68 24.81
CA GLU A 100 14.64 -26.97 24.48
C GLU A 100 15.02 -27.11 22.99
N ARG A 101 14.92 -28.33 22.45
CA ARG A 101 15.22 -28.58 21.03
C ARG A 101 14.17 -28.06 20.08
N THR A 102 12.90 -28.15 20.43
CA THR A 102 11.82 -27.57 19.64
C THR A 102 11.99 -26.05 19.52
N VAL A 103 12.24 -25.38 20.64
CA VAL A 103 12.48 -23.92 20.68
C VAL A 103 13.72 -23.55 19.88
N THR A 104 14.82 -24.31 20.00
CA THR A 104 16.05 -24.08 19.23
C THR A 104 15.78 -24.13 17.72
N VAL A 105 15.05 -25.14 17.24
CA VAL A 105 14.74 -25.31 15.82
C VAL A 105 13.86 -24.17 15.31
N VAL A 106 12.82 -23.79 16.08
CA VAL A 106 11.93 -22.69 15.70
C VAL A 106 12.69 -21.36 15.65
N ILE A 107 13.56 -21.06 16.62
CA ILE A 107 14.34 -19.82 16.65
C ILE A 107 15.29 -19.73 15.45
N ILE A 108 15.99 -20.81 15.12
CA ILE A 108 16.92 -20.84 13.98
C ILE A 108 16.17 -20.71 12.64
N ALA A 109 14.98 -21.31 12.53
CA ALA A 109 14.19 -21.30 11.30
C ALA A 109 13.34 -20.03 11.12
N CYS A 110 13.16 -19.20 12.16
CA CYS A 110 12.22 -18.10 12.10
C CYS A 110 12.78 -16.93 11.27
N PRO A 111 12.07 -16.48 10.20
CA PRO A 111 12.57 -15.50 9.25
C PRO A 111 12.38 -14.04 9.74
N HIS A 112 12.72 -13.74 10.99
CA HIS A 112 12.53 -12.41 11.58
C HIS A 112 13.17 -11.26 10.78
N ALA A 113 14.21 -11.56 9.99
CA ALA A 113 14.91 -10.58 9.16
C ALA A 113 14.27 -10.35 7.78
N LEU A 114 13.34 -11.20 7.32
CA LEU A 114 12.79 -11.15 5.96
C LEU A 114 11.48 -10.36 5.85
N GLY A 115 10.80 -10.11 6.96
CA GLY A 115 9.46 -9.50 7.01
C GLY A 115 9.42 -8.00 7.33
N LEU A 116 10.56 -7.31 7.30
CA LEU A 116 10.69 -5.85 7.47
C LEU A 116 10.96 -5.18 6.12
#